data_AF-A0AAU0TVR2-F1
#
_entry.id   AF-A0AAU0TVR2-F1
#
_cell.length_a   1.000
_cell.length_b   1.000
_cell.length_c   1.000
_cell.angle_alpha   90.00
_cell.angle_beta   90.00
_cell.angle_gamma   90.00
#
_symmetry.space_group_name_H-M   'P 1'
#
loop_
_entity.id
_entity.type
_entity.pdbx_description
1 polymer ?
#
loop_
_entity_poly.entity_id
_entity_poly.type
_entity_poly.pdbx_seq_one_letter_code
_entity_poly.pdbx_strand_id
1 'polypeptide(L)'
;MPTHPLKLILCIALGVWLGCVAVAVTGVFAYDSLIASKVSAVSAAINQIKFHIPHKGQAAPESTPEQEQAPELESNNSMFEKYKQNLQDTQARQDDDQAKAVREKRISGPKCQFWLQQDQTAPSEKTRANVNLFCG
;
A
#
# COMPACT_ATOMS: atom_id res chain seq x y z
N MET A 1 -18.26 40.00 -25.91
CA MET A 1 -17.09 39.42 -26.61
C MET A 1 -17.24 37.91 -26.58
N PRO A 2 -17.46 37.23 -27.72
CA PRO A 2 -17.78 35.80 -27.72
C PRO A 2 -16.53 35.00 -27.32
N THR A 3 -16.57 34.37 -26.15
CA THR A 3 -15.50 33.51 -25.66
C THR A 3 -15.57 32.18 -26.41
N HIS A 4 -14.68 32.01 -27.38
CA HIS A 4 -14.58 30.81 -28.20
C HIS A 4 -14.32 29.58 -27.30
N PRO A 5 -15.15 28.52 -27.34
CA PRO A 5 -15.09 27.38 -26.42
C PRO A 5 -13.72 26.66 -26.40
N LEU A 6 -12.98 26.74 -27.51
CA LEU A 6 -11.61 26.25 -27.63
C LEU A 6 -10.64 26.88 -26.63
N LYS A 7 -10.82 28.16 -26.28
CA LYS A 7 -9.95 28.87 -25.34
C LYS A 7 -10.13 28.38 -23.89
N LEU A 8 -11.35 27.98 -23.53
CA LEU A 8 -11.64 27.38 -22.23
C LEU A 8 -11.02 25.98 -22.11
N ILE A 9 -11.16 25.16 -23.15
CA ILE A 9 -10.59 23.80 -23.19
C ILE A 9 -9.07 23.86 -23.09
N LEU A 10 -8.42 24.75 -23.86
CA LEU A 10 -6.98 24.92 -23.83
C LEU A 10 -6.48 25.42 -22.46
N CYS A 11 -7.24 26.31 -21.82
CA CYS A 11 -6.92 26.78 -20.46
C CYS A 11 -7.02 25.66 -19.42
N ILE A 12 -8.04 24.81 -19.49
CA ILE A 12 -8.22 23.67 -18.57
C ILE A 12 -7.11 22.64 -18.79
N ALA A 13 -6.82 22.29 -20.05
CA ALA A 13 -5.77 21.34 -20.39
C ALA A 13 -4.39 21.81 -19.87
N LEU A 14 -4.07 23.09 -20.05
CA LEU A 14 -2.84 23.68 -19.51
C LEU A 14 -2.83 23.67 -17.98
N GLY A 15 -3.96 23.96 -17.33
CA GLY A 15 -4.08 23.90 -15.87
C GLY A 15 -3.86 22.49 -15.31
N VAL A 16 -4.47 21.47 -15.93
CA VAL A 16 -4.29 20.06 -15.52
C VAL A 16 -2.85 19.62 -15.73
N TRP A 17 -2.25 19.96 -16.87
CA TRP A 17 -0.85 19.62 -17.14
C TRP A 17 0.10 20.26 -16.12
N LEU A 18 -0.09 21.55 -15.81
CA LEU A 18 0.67 22.25 -14.77
C LEU A 18 0.46 21.63 -13.38
N GLY A 19 -0.76 21.22 -13.05
CA GLY A 19 -1.07 20.50 -11.81
C GLY A 19 -0.31 19.19 -11.70
N CYS A 20 -0.29 18.38 -12.78
CA CYS A 20 0.46 17.12 -12.81
C CYS A 20 1.96 17.35 -12.61
N VAL A 21 2.55 18.35 -13.28
CA VAL A 21 3.97 18.69 -13.11
C VAL A 21 4.25 19.13 -11.68
N ALA A 22 3.40 19.98 -11.09
CA ALA A 22 3.57 20.46 -9.72
C ALA A 22 3.53 19.31 -8.69
N VAL A 23 2.57 18.39 -8.83
CA VAL A 23 2.47 17.21 -7.95
C VAL A 23 3.67 16.28 -8.12
N ALA A 24 4.11 16.03 -9.35
CA ALA A 24 5.27 15.20 -9.62
C ALA A 24 6.55 15.80 -9.02
N VAL A 25 6.80 17.10 -9.23
CA VAL A 25 7.95 17.81 -8.65
C VAL A 25 7.90 17.79 -7.14
N THR A 26 6.74 18.05 -6.54
CA THR A 26 6.57 18.01 -5.08
C THR A 26 6.82 16.59 -4.54
N GLY A 27 6.30 15.57 -5.22
CA GLY A 27 6.52 14.17 -4.86
C GLY A 27 7.99 13.76 -4.94
N VAL A 28 8.67 14.09 -6.04
CA VAL A 28 10.12 13.83 -6.22
C VAL A 28 10.92 14.56 -5.14
N PHE A 29 10.65 15.84 -4.91
CA PHE A 29 11.37 16.65 -3.92
C PHE A 29 11.18 16.11 -2.49
N ALA A 30 9.95 15.72 -2.14
CA ALA A 30 9.66 15.10 -0.85
C ALA A 30 10.34 13.73 -0.71
N TYR A 31 10.34 12.92 -1.77
CA TYR A 31 10.99 11.61 -1.79
C TYR A 31 12.50 11.72 -1.63
N ASP A 32 13.15 12.65 -2.33
CA ASP A 32 14.60 12.89 -2.25
C ASP A 32 14.99 13.38 -0.83
N SER A 33 14.19 14.29 -0.26
CA SER A 33 14.41 14.79 1.11
C SER A 33 14.25 13.70 2.17
N LEU A 34 13.27 12.81 1.99
CA LEU A 34 13.04 11.65 2.87
C LEU A 34 14.16 10.61 2.72
N ILE A 35 14.62 10.33 1.50
CA ILE A 35 15.76 9.44 1.25
C ILE A 35 17.02 10.01 1.87
N ALA A 36 17.35 11.28 1.66
CA ALA A 36 18.52 11.91 2.26
C ALA A 36 18.51 11.79 3.79
N SER A 37 17.33 11.93 4.41
CA SER A 37 17.14 11.76 5.86
C SER A 37 17.25 10.30 6.31
N LYS A 38 16.76 9.35 5.50
CA LYS A 38 16.87 7.91 5.79
C LYS A 38 18.30 7.42 5.61
N VAL A 39 19.02 7.91 4.60
CA VAL A 39 20.42 7.57 4.32
C VAL A 39 21.34 8.09 5.43
N SER A 40 21.09 9.28 5.98
CA SER A 40 21.88 9.78 7.12
C SER A 40 21.61 8.98 8.39
N ALA A 41 20.35 8.66 8.71
CA ALA A 41 20.00 7.83 9.86
C ALA A 41 20.56 6.39 9.73
N VAL A 42 20.50 5.80 8.54
CA VAL A 42 21.05 4.48 8.24
C VAL A 42 22.58 4.52 8.29
N SER A 43 23.24 5.56 7.79
CA SER A 43 24.71 5.69 7.87
C SER A 43 25.20 5.88 9.31
N ALA A 44 24.46 6.63 10.13
CA ALA A 44 24.72 6.75 11.54
C ALA A 44 24.55 5.38 12.21
N ALA A 45 23.45 4.67 11.96
CA ALA A 45 23.21 3.31 12.47
C ALA A 45 24.31 2.34 12.05
N ILE A 46 24.75 2.37 10.79
CA ILE A 46 25.87 1.57 10.27
C ILE A 46 27.16 1.91 11.02
N ASN A 47 27.46 3.17 11.32
CA ASN A 47 28.65 3.53 12.09
C ASN A 47 28.57 3.06 13.55
N GLN A 48 27.39 3.08 14.19
CA GLN A 48 27.25 2.55 15.55
C GLN A 48 27.38 1.03 15.56
N ILE A 49 26.84 0.36 14.54
CA ILE A 49 27.07 -1.07 14.30
C ILE A 49 28.56 -1.30 14.06
N LYS A 50 29.25 -0.51 13.23
CA LYS A 50 30.70 -0.63 12.95
C LYS A 50 31.57 -0.45 14.20
N PHE A 51 31.14 0.38 15.16
CA PHE A 51 31.79 0.53 16.46
C PHE A 51 31.46 -0.63 17.44
N HIS A 52 30.35 -1.35 17.19
CA HIS A 52 29.89 -2.52 17.94
C HIS A 52 30.11 -3.86 17.23
N ILE A 53 30.75 -3.91 16.05
CA ILE A 53 31.22 -5.16 15.46
C ILE A 53 32.51 -5.53 16.22
N PRO A 54 32.50 -6.55 17.10
CA PRO A 54 33.75 -7.19 17.47
C PRO A 54 34.37 -7.74 16.18
N HIS A 55 35.61 -7.33 15.93
CA HIS A 55 36.44 -7.71 14.81
C HIS A 55 36.49 -9.24 14.67
N LYS A 56 35.59 -9.86 13.90
CA LYS A 56 35.72 -11.24 13.45
C LYS A 56 35.35 -11.31 11.98
N GLY A 57 36.36 -11.22 11.13
CA GLY A 57 36.17 -11.45 9.70
C GLY A 57 37.18 -10.80 8.78
N GLN A 58 38.45 -10.75 9.15
CA GLN A 58 39.52 -10.67 8.16
C GLN A 58 40.18 -12.04 8.08
N ALA A 59 39.76 -12.85 7.10
CA ALA A 59 40.52 -13.99 6.62
C ALA A 59 39.99 -14.40 5.23
N ALA A 60 40.86 -14.30 4.23
CA ALA A 60 40.96 -15.27 3.15
C ALA A 60 42.25 -16.08 3.41
N PRO A 61 42.45 -17.24 2.77
CA PRO A 61 41.59 -18.42 2.74
C PRO A 61 42.38 -19.66 3.19
N GLU A 62 41.90 -20.48 4.13
CA GLU A 62 42.41 -21.86 4.24
C GLU A 62 41.45 -22.80 5.01
N SER A 63 41.19 -23.96 4.38
CA SER A 63 40.74 -25.25 4.93
C SER A 63 39.42 -25.36 5.72
N THR A 64 38.42 -25.93 5.04
CA THR A 64 37.30 -26.80 5.49
C THR A 64 37.85 -28.07 6.23
N PRO A 65 37.11 -28.90 7.04
CA PRO A 65 35.65 -28.97 7.27
C PRO A 65 35.14 -29.05 8.74
N GLU A 66 33.85 -28.68 8.86
CA GLU A 66 32.79 -29.20 9.76
C GLU A 66 32.77 -28.92 11.28
N GLN A 67 31.55 -28.55 11.71
CA GLN A 67 30.99 -28.47 13.07
C GLN A 67 31.44 -27.33 13.99
N GLU A 68 30.63 -26.25 13.99
CA GLU A 68 29.79 -25.82 15.13
C GLU A 68 29.37 -24.34 14.89
N GLN A 69 28.47 -24.11 13.94
CA GLN A 69 27.93 -22.76 13.66
C GLN A 69 26.40 -22.80 13.64
N ALA A 70 25.81 -23.19 14.77
CA ALA A 70 24.36 -23.22 14.98
C ALA A 70 23.96 -22.22 16.08
N PRO A 71 24.14 -20.90 15.83
CA PRO A 71 23.03 -20.00 16.16
C PRO A 71 22.79 -18.86 15.14
N GLU A 72 23.77 -18.51 14.30
CA GLU A 72 23.67 -17.34 13.40
C GLU A 72 22.80 -17.58 12.16
N LEU A 73 22.77 -18.82 11.65
CA LEU A 73 21.94 -19.18 10.51
C LEU A 73 20.44 -19.24 10.91
N GLU A 74 20.11 -19.70 12.12
CA GLU A 74 18.73 -19.72 12.63
C GLU A 74 18.17 -18.31 12.83
N SER A 75 18.99 -17.36 13.32
CA SER A 75 18.56 -15.98 13.54
C SER A 75 18.14 -15.28 12.23
N ASN A 76 18.93 -15.45 11.15
CA ASN A 76 18.59 -14.90 9.83
C ASN A 76 17.34 -15.56 9.24
N ASN A 77 17.18 -16.87 9.40
CA ASN A 77 15.97 -17.58 8.95
C ASN A 77 14.73 -17.15 9.73
N SER A 78 14.84 -16.83 11.02
CA SER A 78 13.72 -16.39 11.85
C SER A 78 13.11 -15.05 11.40
N MET A 79 13.94 -14.12 10.91
CA MET A 79 13.48 -12.84 10.39
C MET A 79 12.81 -12.99 9.02
N PHE A 80 13.31 -13.90 8.19
CA PHE A 80 12.70 -14.23 6.90
C PHE A 80 11.34 -14.93 7.07
N GLU A 81 11.24 -15.89 8.00
CA GLU A 81 9.99 -16.56 8.40
C GLU A 81 8.95 -15.53 8.85
N LYS A 82 9.31 -14.61 9.77
CA LYS A 82 8.42 -13.53 10.22
C LYS A 82 8.00 -12.61 9.09
N TYR A 83 8.92 -12.27 8.17
CA TYR A 83 8.57 -11.45 7.02
C TYR A 83 7.53 -12.15 6.14
N LYS A 84 7.70 -13.44 5.85
CA LYS A 84 6.70 -14.23 5.09
C LYS A 84 5.36 -14.30 5.79
N GLN A 85 5.35 -14.52 7.11
CA GLN A 85 4.13 -14.53 7.92
C GLN A 85 3.42 -13.17 7.87
N ASN A 86 4.15 -12.07 8.05
CA ASN A 86 3.58 -10.72 7.97
C ASN A 86 3.02 -10.42 6.57
N LEU A 87 3.65 -10.93 5.51
CA LEU A 87 3.19 -10.74 4.14
C LEU A 87 1.87 -11.48 3.90
N GLN A 88 1.76 -12.71 4.40
CA GLN A 88 0.51 -13.48 4.35
C GLN A 88 -0.60 -12.86 5.19
N ASP A 89 -0.31 -12.41 6.43
CA ASP A 89 -1.28 -11.74 7.29
C ASP A 89 -1.78 -10.43 6.65
N THR A 90 -0.86 -9.64 6.10
CA THR A 90 -1.20 -8.39 5.39
C THR A 90 -2.09 -8.66 4.19
N GLN A 91 -1.79 -9.70 3.40
CA GLN A 91 -2.62 -10.09 2.26
C GLN A 91 -4.03 -10.48 2.70
N ALA A 92 -4.15 -11.35 3.72
CA ALA A 92 -5.44 -11.78 4.24
C ALA A 92 -6.27 -10.61 4.78
N ARG A 93 -5.63 -9.68 5.51
CA ARG A 93 -6.28 -8.44 6.00
C ARG A 93 -6.79 -7.58 4.86
N GLN A 94 -6.01 -7.41 3.79
CA GLN A 94 -6.40 -6.63 2.62
C GLN A 94 -7.60 -7.24 1.88
N ASP A 95 -7.62 -8.56 1.73
CA ASP A 95 -8.73 -9.26 1.08
C ASP A 95 -10.02 -9.12 1.90
N ASP A 96 -9.94 -9.26 3.23
CA ASP A 96 -11.07 -9.03 4.14
C ASP A 96 -11.57 -7.58 4.10
N ASP A 97 -10.66 -6.60 4.17
CA ASP A 97 -11.00 -5.18 4.16
C ASP A 97 -11.59 -4.75 2.82
N GLN A 98 -11.09 -5.30 1.70
CA GLN A 98 -11.67 -5.08 0.39
C GLN A 98 -13.07 -5.69 0.28
N ALA A 99 -13.27 -6.92 0.76
CA ALA A 99 -14.58 -7.57 0.77
C ALA A 99 -15.61 -6.76 1.58
N LYS A 100 -15.21 -6.25 2.75
CA LYS A 100 -16.03 -5.34 3.58
C LYS A 100 -16.34 -4.03 2.86
N ALA A 101 -15.34 -3.40 2.26
CA ALA A 101 -15.52 -2.14 1.52
C ALA A 101 -16.45 -2.31 0.31
N VAL A 102 -16.36 -3.43 -0.42
CA VAL A 102 -17.26 -3.75 -1.54
C VAL A 102 -18.69 -3.95 -1.02
N ARG A 103 -18.87 -4.68 0.09
CA ARG A 103 -20.18 -4.89 0.72
C ARG A 103 -20.79 -3.57 1.19
N GLU A 104 -20.01 -2.72 1.85
CA GLU A 104 -20.47 -1.41 2.31
C GLU A 104 -20.86 -0.50 1.14
N LYS A 105 -20.08 -0.49 0.06
CA LYS A 105 -20.44 0.23 -1.19
C LYS A 105 -21.70 -0.32 -1.85
N ARG A 106 -21.94 -1.65 -1.79
CA ARG A 106 -23.18 -2.26 -2.29
C ARG A 106 -24.40 -1.78 -1.49
N ILE A 107 -24.30 -1.83 -0.16
CA ILE A 107 -25.39 -1.41 0.75
C ILE A 107 -25.65 0.10 0.66
N SER A 108 -24.60 0.93 0.61
CA SER A 108 -24.71 2.39 0.43
C SER A 108 -25.00 2.83 -1.01
N GLY A 109 -25.10 1.88 -1.94
CA GLY A 109 -25.35 2.18 -3.35
C GLY A 109 -26.79 2.63 -3.62
N PRO A 110 -27.01 3.50 -4.63
CA PRO A 110 -28.35 4.02 -4.95
C PRO A 110 -29.34 2.93 -5.38
N LYS A 111 -28.84 1.81 -5.94
CA LYS A 111 -29.69 0.66 -6.31
C LYS A 111 -30.23 -0.06 -5.06
N CYS A 112 -29.38 -0.31 -4.07
CA CYS A 112 -29.82 -0.91 -2.81
C CYS A 112 -30.86 -0.01 -2.14
N GLN A 113 -30.59 1.30 -2.05
CA GLN A 113 -31.52 2.26 -1.45
C GLN A 113 -32.87 2.33 -2.18
N PHE A 114 -32.86 2.30 -3.51
CA PHE A 114 -34.09 2.26 -4.32
C PHE A 114 -34.93 1.01 -4.01
N TRP A 115 -34.33 -0.17 -4.05
CA TRP A 115 -35.04 -1.42 -3.79
C TRP A 115 -35.47 -1.55 -2.34
N LEU A 116 -34.67 -1.05 -1.40
CA LEU A 116 -35.03 -1.02 0.02
C LEU A 116 -36.23 -0.11 0.29
N GLN A 117 -36.29 1.06 -0.37
CA GLN A 117 -37.43 1.97 -0.26
C GLN A 117 -38.68 1.43 -0.95
N GLN A 118 -38.51 0.71 -2.06
CA GLN A 118 -39.61 0.02 -2.74
C GLN A 118 -40.17 -1.14 -1.89
N ASP A 119 -39.31 -1.85 -1.15
CA ASP A 119 -39.74 -2.96 -0.29
C ASP A 119 -40.56 -2.46 0.91
N GLN A 120 -40.17 -1.30 1.47
CA GLN A 120 -40.91 -0.65 2.56
C GLN A 120 -42.28 -0.10 2.13
N THR A 121 -42.42 0.34 0.88
CA THR A 121 -43.65 0.97 0.37
C THR A 121 -44.63 -0.03 -0.24
N ALA A 122 -44.14 -1.12 -0.83
CA ALA A 122 -44.95 -2.21 -1.38
C ALA A 122 -44.16 -3.53 -1.39
N PRO A 123 -44.18 -4.31 -0.29
CA PRO A 123 -43.41 -5.55 -0.20
C PRO A 123 -43.90 -6.56 -1.22
N SER A 124 -43.01 -6.96 -2.13
CA SER A 124 -43.30 -7.94 -3.19
C SER A 124 -42.14 -8.93 -3.32
N GLU A 125 -42.42 -10.15 -3.76
CA GLU A 125 -41.40 -11.20 -3.96
C GLU A 125 -40.28 -10.74 -4.92
N LYS A 126 -40.61 -9.97 -5.96
CA LYS A 126 -39.62 -9.40 -6.89
C LYS A 126 -38.74 -8.35 -6.21
N THR A 127 -39.32 -7.49 -5.37
CA THR A 127 -38.58 -6.47 -4.64
C THR A 127 -37.60 -7.11 -3.67
N ARG A 128 -38.05 -8.12 -2.90
CA ARG A 128 -37.22 -8.88 -1.95
C ARG A 128 -36.04 -9.59 -2.62
N ALA A 129 -36.27 -10.16 -3.81
CA ALA A 129 -35.21 -10.77 -4.61
C ALA A 129 -34.13 -9.74 -5.01
N ASN A 130 -34.55 -8.53 -5.44
CA ASN A 130 -33.62 -7.48 -5.83
C ASN A 130 -32.86 -6.87 -4.64
N VAL A 131 -33.51 -6.71 -3.48
CA VAL A 131 -32.82 -6.28 -2.25
C VAL A 131 -31.68 -7.25 -1.91
N ASN A 132 -31.94 -8.57 -1.94
CA ASN A 132 -30.89 -9.56 -1.70
C ASN A 132 -29.75 -9.52 -2.74
N LEU A 133 -30.07 -9.22 -4.00
CA LEU A 133 -29.09 -9.14 -5.09
C LEU A 133 -28.19 -7.90 -5.01
N PHE A 134 -28.75 -6.76 -4.57
CA PHE A 134 -28.06 -5.47 -4.58
C PHE A 134 -27.51 -5.03 -3.22
N CYS A 135 -28.07 -5.54 -2.11
CA CYS A 135 -27.66 -5.20 -0.74
C CYS A 135 -26.90 -6.34 -0.03
N GLY A 136 -26.80 -7.52 -0.65
CA GLY A 136 -26.14 -8.72 -0.12
C GLY A 136 -24.63 -8.76 -0.26
#